data_AF-A0A9W7C824-F1
#
_entry.id   AF-A0A9W7C824-F1
#
_cell.length_a   1.000
_cell.length_b   1.000
_cell.length_c   1.000
_cell.angle_alpha   90.00
_cell.angle_beta   90.00
_cell.angle_gamma   90.00
#
_symmetry.space_group_name_H-M   'P 1'
#
loop_
_entity.id
_entity.type
_entity.pdbx_description
1 polymer ?
#
loop_
_entity_poly.entity_id
_entity_poly.type
_entity_poly.pdbx_seq_one_letter_code
_entity_poly.pdbx_strand_id
1 'polypeptide(L)'
;MSADWIEGMGEDIFESLTLPNPASKSNPDKVIAMTPTVMAEVCQVCCTLSTLGLLYLRYDSYMFEHSLKESLWNNVVKLDFIYDYVEFRNFVVEMCVLAIHPIPFAGSQNIAVCLMFFRFYLFLHLLRDHSVIYKSRRDIIVKIFSKIPNPQFNWFQTVQFEIDQNPVRFMLVLTTYYFFVFSYCIYVIEREYNPIDYTLLYGCWHTITTLFTVTVIGHLSLSHYQDTTLNFLEKRVADDAEKHSAASYIQERFRFILYRQRQERMRSNNKTLSMIDEAEMYAKKETKHKQRQAQRLLEFHKCRRFKFLKSNSAGDPFVDKLNAIGRICEKVHFNTRKEEVKEDIVSAWAGMAGSRTTSPMPLQRTLKEE
;
A
#
# COMPACT_ATOMS: atom_id res chain seq x y z
N MET A 1 21.38 -18.46 2.77
CA MET A 1 22.39 -18.24 3.82
C MET A 1 21.85 -18.95 5.05
N SER A 2 22.53 -20.02 5.44
CA SER A 2 22.04 -21.06 6.35
C SER A 2 22.00 -20.60 7.81
N ALA A 3 21.00 -21.12 8.53
CA ALA A 3 20.70 -20.83 9.93
C ALA A 3 21.62 -21.57 10.93
N ASP A 4 22.71 -22.18 10.46
CA ASP A 4 23.53 -23.12 11.26
C ASP A 4 24.58 -22.44 12.16
N TRP A 5 24.56 -21.11 12.29
CA TRP A 5 25.59 -20.36 13.05
C TRP A 5 25.12 -19.78 14.39
N ILE A 6 23.86 -20.01 14.79
CA ILE A 6 23.30 -19.42 16.04
C ILE A 6 23.18 -20.44 17.19
N GLU A 7 23.27 -21.75 16.94
CA GLU A 7 23.14 -22.77 18.00
C GLU A 7 24.40 -22.98 18.86
N GLY A 8 25.55 -22.38 18.53
CA GLY A 8 26.84 -22.73 19.16
C GLY A 8 27.33 -21.87 20.34
N MET A 9 26.62 -20.80 20.74
CA MET A 9 27.13 -19.86 21.76
C MET A 9 26.21 -19.62 22.97
N GLY A 10 25.07 -20.33 23.05
CA GLY A 10 24.04 -20.08 24.07
C GLY A 10 24.05 -21.01 25.29
N GLU A 11 24.54 -22.25 25.17
CA GLU A 11 24.34 -23.26 26.22
C GLU A 11 25.42 -23.24 27.32
N ASP A 12 26.68 -22.93 26.98
CA ASP A 12 27.79 -23.02 27.95
C ASP A 12 27.83 -21.88 28.99
N ILE A 13 27.10 -20.78 28.79
CA ILE A 13 27.07 -19.68 29.77
C ILE A 13 25.96 -19.88 30.80
N PHE A 14 24.89 -20.61 30.46
CA PHE A 14 23.74 -20.79 31.36
C PHE A 14 23.88 -21.97 32.32
N GLU A 15 24.72 -22.97 32.02
CA GLU A 15 24.95 -24.12 32.90
C GLU A 15 25.89 -23.83 34.08
N SER A 16 26.59 -22.68 34.08
CA SER A 16 27.52 -22.29 35.15
C SER A 16 26.86 -21.62 36.38
N LEU A 17 25.54 -21.41 36.37
CA LEU A 17 24.84 -20.63 37.41
C LEU A 17 23.95 -21.44 38.37
N THR A 18 23.87 -22.77 38.26
CA THR A 18 22.98 -23.56 39.13
C THR A 18 23.56 -24.89 39.57
N LEU A 19 24.52 -24.88 40.49
CA LEU A 19 24.63 -25.97 41.48
C LEU A 19 24.92 -25.40 42.87
N PRO A 20 23.91 -25.35 43.77
CA PRO A 20 24.15 -24.97 45.15
C PRO A 20 24.93 -26.08 45.87
N ASN A 21 26.09 -25.70 46.42
CA ASN A 21 26.94 -26.55 47.24
C ASN A 21 26.20 -26.91 48.55
N PRO A 22 25.86 -28.18 48.85
CA PRO A 22 24.96 -28.54 49.95
C PRO A 22 25.61 -28.58 51.35
N ALA A 23 26.73 -27.88 51.59
CA ALA A 23 27.55 -28.14 52.78
C ALA A 23 28.07 -26.89 53.55
N SER A 24 27.32 -25.78 53.61
CA SER A 24 27.59 -24.74 54.63
C SER A 24 26.39 -24.52 55.55
N LYS A 25 26.46 -25.16 56.73
CA LYS A 25 25.65 -24.80 57.90
C LYS A 25 26.26 -23.56 58.55
N SER A 26 25.89 -22.39 58.07
CA SER A 26 26.08 -21.14 58.81
C SER A 26 24.83 -20.29 58.61
N ASN A 27 24.23 -19.86 59.72
CA ASN A 27 23.03 -19.04 59.80
C ASN A 27 22.91 -18.06 58.62
N PRO A 28 21.96 -18.27 57.69
CA PRO A 28 21.68 -17.29 56.68
C PRO A 28 20.79 -16.24 57.35
N ASP A 29 21.36 -15.06 57.62
CA ASP A 29 20.56 -13.85 57.63
C ASP A 29 19.68 -13.93 56.38
N LYS A 30 18.36 -13.99 56.57
CA LYS A 30 17.37 -14.07 55.50
C LYS A 30 17.52 -12.82 54.64
N VAL A 31 18.41 -12.86 53.65
CA VAL A 31 18.37 -11.96 52.51
C VAL A 31 17.07 -12.30 51.82
N ILE A 32 16.02 -11.53 52.14
CA ILE A 32 14.73 -11.62 51.47
C ILE A 32 15.00 -11.19 50.03
N ALA A 33 15.37 -12.15 49.19
CA ALA A 33 15.52 -11.93 47.77
C ALA A 33 14.15 -11.47 47.26
N MET A 34 14.09 -10.22 46.82
CA MET A 34 12.88 -9.61 46.32
C MET A 34 12.47 -10.37 45.06
N THR A 35 11.31 -11.04 45.10
CA THR A 35 10.83 -11.81 43.95
C THR A 35 10.55 -10.85 42.78
N PRO A 36 10.71 -11.29 41.52
CA PRO A 36 10.50 -10.44 40.35
C PRO A 36 9.09 -9.82 40.29
N THR A 37 8.11 -10.50 40.90
CA THR A 37 6.74 -10.00 41.08
C THR A 37 6.69 -8.74 41.95
N VAL A 38 7.38 -8.74 43.09
CA VAL A 38 7.41 -7.60 44.01
C VAL A 38 8.16 -6.43 43.38
N MET A 39 9.25 -6.70 42.63
CA MET A 39 9.94 -5.67 41.86
C MET A 39 9.04 -5.02 40.80
N ALA A 40 8.24 -5.82 40.09
CA ALA A 40 7.30 -5.30 39.10
C ALA A 40 6.21 -4.41 39.75
N GLU A 41 5.65 -4.83 40.88
CA GLU A 41 4.68 -4.03 41.64
C GLU A 41 5.28 -2.70 42.13
N VAL A 42 6.50 -2.73 42.67
CA VAL A 42 7.21 -1.50 43.08
C VAL A 42 7.44 -0.58 41.88
N CYS A 43 7.83 -1.10 40.72
CA CYS A 43 7.95 -0.31 39.50
C CYS A 43 6.61 0.32 39.09
N GLN A 44 5.49 -0.40 39.17
CA GLN A 44 4.16 0.12 38.86
C GLN A 44 3.74 1.25 39.82
N VAL A 45 4.03 1.11 41.12
CA VAL A 45 3.79 2.16 42.11
C VAL A 45 4.64 3.40 41.80
N CYS A 46 5.92 3.22 41.48
CA CYS A 46 6.80 4.31 41.05
C CYS A 46 6.28 5.01 39.78
N CYS A 47 5.82 4.25 38.78
CA CYS A 47 5.20 4.79 37.57
C CYS A 47 3.93 5.59 37.87
N THR A 48 3.11 5.12 38.81
CA THR A 48 1.89 5.81 39.25
C THR A 48 2.23 7.14 39.92
N LEU A 49 3.16 7.14 40.87
CA LEU A 49 3.62 8.36 41.55
C LEU A 49 4.24 9.37 40.57
N SER A 50 5.07 8.89 39.64
CA SER A 50 5.64 9.73 38.57
C SER A 50 4.55 10.34 37.68
N THR A 51 3.51 9.56 37.35
CA THR A 51 2.38 10.04 36.55
C THR A 51 1.56 11.09 37.29
N LEU A 52 1.30 10.90 38.59
CA LEU A 52 0.62 11.90 39.43
C LEU A 52 1.41 13.21 39.51
N GLY A 53 2.74 13.11 39.69
CA GLY A 53 3.63 14.26 39.65
C GLY A 53 3.57 14.99 38.30
N LEU A 54 3.56 14.24 37.19
CA LEU A 54 3.45 14.81 35.85
C LEU A 54 2.12 15.53 35.61
N LEU A 55 1.01 14.95 36.07
CA LEU A 55 -0.31 15.57 36.01
C LEU A 55 -0.36 16.87 36.82
N TYR A 56 0.21 16.87 38.02
CA TYR A 56 0.32 18.07 38.84
C TYR A 56 1.14 19.16 38.16
N LEU A 57 2.33 18.83 37.64
CA LEU A 57 3.18 19.77 36.92
C LEU A 57 2.50 20.33 35.67
N ARG A 58 1.74 19.51 34.95
CA ARG A 58 1.01 19.98 33.78
C ARG A 58 -0.15 20.92 34.14
N TYR A 59 -0.88 20.61 35.22
CA TYR A 59 -1.90 21.50 35.76
C TYR A 59 -1.32 22.86 36.18
N ASP A 60 -0.21 22.86 36.92
CA ASP A 60 0.48 24.09 37.33
C ASP A 60 0.95 24.91 36.11
N SER A 61 1.53 24.24 35.11
CA SER A 61 1.91 24.86 33.83
C SER A 61 0.70 25.48 33.10
N TYR A 62 -0.45 24.81 33.08
CA TYR A 62 -1.67 25.35 32.47
C TYR A 62 -2.17 26.60 33.22
N MET A 63 -2.21 26.56 34.56
CA MET A 63 -2.60 27.71 35.38
C MET A 63 -1.66 28.89 35.18
N PHE A 64 -0.36 28.63 35.03
CA PHE A 64 0.63 29.65 34.71
C PHE A 64 0.42 30.24 33.30
N GLU A 65 0.20 29.40 32.28
CA GLU A 65 -0.10 29.86 30.91
C GLU A 65 -1.39 30.71 30.88
N HIS A 66 -2.41 30.32 31.64
CA HIS A 66 -3.65 31.07 31.79
C HIS A 66 -3.42 32.44 32.46
N SER A 67 -2.76 32.46 33.62
CA SER A 67 -2.44 33.70 34.34
C SER A 67 -1.57 34.64 33.51
N LEU A 68 -0.61 34.11 32.76
CA LEU A 68 0.23 34.88 31.85
C LEU A 68 -0.60 35.54 30.76
N LYS A 69 -1.56 34.82 30.15
CA LYS A 69 -2.48 35.39 29.16
C LYS A 69 -3.32 36.50 29.77
N GLU A 70 -3.94 36.28 30.92
CA GLU A 70 -4.70 37.33 31.62
C GLU A 70 -3.85 38.58 31.86
N SER A 71 -2.61 38.42 32.34
CA SER A 71 -1.70 39.54 32.60
C SER A 71 -1.32 40.34 31.35
N LEU A 72 -1.20 39.67 30.18
CA LEU A 72 -0.86 40.31 28.91
C LEU A 72 -2.03 41.10 28.34
N TRP A 73 -3.26 40.63 28.56
CA TRP A 73 -4.47 41.20 27.94
C TRP A 73 -5.24 42.18 28.82
N ASN A 74 -4.98 42.21 30.13
CA ASN A 74 -5.59 43.15 31.09
C ASN A 74 -5.37 44.64 30.76
N ASN A 75 -4.53 44.97 29.77
CA ASN A 75 -4.29 46.36 29.33
C ASN A 75 -4.94 46.73 27.98
N VAL A 76 -5.57 45.81 27.22
CA VAL A 76 -5.94 46.12 25.83
C VAL A 76 -7.38 45.73 25.44
N VAL A 77 -7.92 44.56 25.82
CA VAL A 77 -9.31 44.17 25.47
C VAL A 77 -9.84 43.15 26.49
N LYS A 78 -11.07 43.32 26.98
CA LYS A 78 -11.81 42.24 27.67
C LYS A 78 -12.03 41.11 26.66
N LEU A 79 -11.20 40.07 26.69
CA LEU A 79 -11.40 38.88 25.87
C LEU A 79 -12.58 38.08 26.42
N ASP A 80 -13.56 37.83 25.55
CA ASP A 80 -14.76 37.07 25.86
C ASP A 80 -14.44 35.60 26.18
N PHE A 81 -15.21 35.06 27.13
CA PHE A 81 -15.21 33.71 27.72
C PHE A 81 -15.18 32.53 26.72
N ILE A 82 -15.45 32.76 25.44
CA ILE A 82 -15.55 31.72 24.40
C ILE A 82 -14.18 31.12 24.04
N TYR A 83 -13.10 31.90 24.14
CA TYR A 83 -11.74 31.40 23.87
C TYR A 83 -11.26 30.36 24.89
N ASP A 84 -11.83 30.37 26.09
CA ASP A 84 -11.40 29.53 27.21
C ASP A 84 -11.83 28.06 27.04
N TYR A 85 -13.01 27.81 26.45
CA TYR A 85 -13.54 26.44 26.34
C TYR A 85 -12.69 25.51 25.47
N VAL A 86 -12.16 25.99 24.33
CA VAL A 86 -11.34 25.16 23.43
C VAL A 86 -10.01 24.80 24.08
N GLU A 87 -9.38 25.76 24.76
CA GLU A 87 -8.12 25.54 25.47
C GLU A 87 -8.30 24.60 26.66
N PHE A 88 -9.36 24.80 27.46
CA PHE A 88 -9.73 23.92 28.55
C PHE A 88 -10.01 22.49 28.06
N ARG A 89 -10.78 22.34 26.96
CA ARG A 89 -11.04 21.02 26.37
C ARG A 89 -9.73 20.33 25.95
N ASN A 90 -8.82 21.06 25.31
CA ASN A 90 -7.53 20.52 24.90
C ASN A 90 -6.70 20.10 26.13
N PHE A 91 -6.72 20.91 27.20
CA PHE A 91 -6.09 20.57 28.48
C PHE A 91 -6.68 19.30 29.11
N VAL A 92 -8.01 19.14 29.13
CA VAL A 92 -8.65 17.92 29.65
C VAL A 92 -8.24 16.69 28.85
N VAL A 93 -8.26 16.76 27.52
CA VAL A 93 -7.81 15.65 26.65
C VAL A 93 -6.34 15.32 26.93
N GLU A 94 -5.51 16.35 27.09
CA GLU A 94 -4.11 16.20 27.44
C GLU A 94 -3.91 15.47 28.78
N MET A 95 -4.65 15.88 29.82
CA MET A 95 -4.63 15.22 31.13
C MET A 95 -5.09 13.76 31.05
N CYS A 96 -6.09 13.45 30.21
CA CYS A 96 -6.52 12.07 29.98
C CYS A 96 -5.40 11.23 29.33
N VAL A 97 -4.67 11.75 28.34
CA VAL A 97 -3.55 11.05 27.71
C VAL A 97 -2.41 10.84 28.71
N LEU A 98 -2.09 11.85 29.52
CA LEU A 98 -1.06 11.74 30.57
C LEU A 98 -1.45 10.75 31.66
N ALA A 99 -2.74 10.60 31.98
CA ALA A 99 -3.21 9.68 32.99
C ALA A 99 -3.04 8.19 32.61
N ILE A 100 -2.77 7.86 31.34
CA ILE A 100 -2.59 6.47 30.91
C ILE A 100 -1.27 5.92 31.45
N HIS A 101 -1.32 4.96 32.38
CA HIS A 101 -0.19 4.22 32.94
C HIS A 101 -0.65 2.83 33.43
N PRO A 102 0.28 1.87 33.63
CA PRO A 102 -0.07 0.60 34.27
C PRO A 102 -0.46 0.82 35.74
N ILE A 103 -1.68 0.43 36.10
CA ILE A 103 -2.22 0.56 37.46
C ILE A 103 -1.67 -0.59 38.31
N PRO A 104 -1.13 -0.31 39.52
CA PRO A 104 -0.63 -1.35 40.39
C PRO A 104 -1.74 -2.34 40.76
N PHE A 105 -1.39 -3.62 40.86
CA PHE A 105 -2.30 -4.73 41.21
C PHE A 105 -3.37 -5.09 40.17
N ALA A 106 -3.46 -4.37 39.05
CA ALA A 106 -4.48 -4.61 38.03
C ALA A 106 -4.03 -5.55 36.90
N GLY A 107 -3.09 -6.46 37.21
CA GLY A 107 -2.62 -7.52 36.31
C GLY A 107 -1.63 -7.06 35.23
N SER A 108 -1.46 -7.88 34.19
CA SER A 108 -0.62 -7.57 33.03
C SER A 108 -1.29 -6.51 32.15
N GLN A 109 -0.67 -5.32 32.06
CA GLN A 109 -1.20 -4.19 31.30
C GLN A 109 -0.24 -3.76 30.18
N ASN A 110 0.15 -4.73 29.33
CA ASN A 110 1.10 -4.55 28.24
C ASN A 110 0.74 -3.36 27.33
N ILE A 111 -0.53 -3.25 26.95
CA ILE A 111 -1.03 -2.16 26.09
C ILE A 111 -0.85 -0.79 26.77
N ALA A 112 -1.11 -0.68 28.08
CA ALA A 112 -0.95 0.59 28.80
C ALA A 112 0.50 1.08 28.75
N VAL A 113 1.47 0.16 28.83
CA VAL A 113 2.91 0.48 28.69
C VAL A 113 3.21 1.03 27.29
N CYS A 114 2.66 0.44 26.23
CA CYS A 114 2.81 0.97 24.87
C CYS A 114 2.15 2.36 24.71
N LEU A 115 0.99 2.58 25.32
CA LEU A 115 0.29 3.87 25.24
C LEU A 115 1.03 4.98 26.01
N MET A 116 1.88 4.66 26.99
CA MET A 116 2.71 5.65 27.68
C MET A 116 3.66 6.39 26.73
N PHE A 117 4.02 5.81 25.57
CA PHE A 117 4.83 6.52 24.57
C PHE A 117 4.13 7.74 23.99
N PHE A 118 2.79 7.83 24.03
CA PHE A 118 2.09 9.03 23.60
C PHE A 118 2.50 10.26 24.39
N ARG A 119 2.94 10.11 25.65
CA ARG A 119 3.47 11.21 26.48
C ARG A 119 4.68 11.92 25.87
N PHE A 120 5.30 11.37 24.82
CA PHE A 120 6.34 12.04 24.05
C PHE A 120 5.91 13.39 23.48
N TYR A 121 4.61 13.65 23.31
CA TYR A 121 4.14 14.98 22.90
C TYR A 121 4.60 16.08 23.88
N LEU A 122 4.82 15.79 25.17
CA LEU A 122 5.38 16.74 26.14
C LEU A 122 6.80 17.19 25.77
N PHE A 123 7.57 16.33 25.12
CA PHE A 123 8.88 16.70 24.60
C PHE A 123 8.75 17.76 23.50
N LEU A 124 7.69 17.71 22.68
CA LEU A 124 7.40 18.75 21.68
C LEU A 124 7.03 20.09 22.34
N HIS A 125 6.32 20.06 23.47
CA HIS A 125 6.08 21.25 24.29
C HIS A 125 7.38 21.82 24.85
N LEU A 126 8.26 20.97 25.36
CA LEU A 126 9.57 21.40 25.84
C LEU A 126 10.41 22.03 24.72
N LEU A 127 10.44 21.42 23.53
CA LEU A 127 11.13 21.99 22.36
C LEU A 127 10.56 23.36 21.98
N ARG A 128 9.24 23.51 21.98
CA ARG A 128 8.56 24.79 21.77
C ARG A 128 9.04 25.83 22.78
N ASP A 129 9.02 25.52 24.07
CA ASP A 129 9.32 26.47 25.13
C ASP A 129 10.81 26.87 25.18
N HIS A 130 11.70 25.97 24.77
CA HIS A 130 13.13 26.25 24.63
C HIS A 130 13.50 26.99 23.34
N SER A 131 12.64 27.00 22.33
CA SER A 131 12.90 27.64 21.05
C SER A 131 13.10 29.15 21.20
N VAL A 132 14.14 29.66 20.53
CA VAL A 132 14.47 31.09 20.49
C VAL A 132 13.30 31.90 19.94
N ILE A 133 12.61 31.39 18.92
CA ILE A 133 11.45 32.04 18.29
C ILE A 133 10.34 32.24 19.32
N TYR A 134 10.05 31.21 20.10
CA TYR A 134 8.99 31.25 21.10
C TYR A 134 9.32 32.24 22.23
N LYS A 135 10.60 32.36 22.62
CA LYS A 135 11.06 33.38 23.56
C LYS A 135 10.94 34.80 22.99
N SER A 136 11.30 34.98 21.71
CA SER A 136 11.21 36.27 21.02
C SER A 136 9.79 36.69 20.63
N ARG A 137 8.78 35.80 20.74
CA ARG A 137 7.39 36.10 20.36
C ARG A 137 6.81 37.32 21.05
N ARG A 138 7.16 37.55 22.33
CA ARG A 138 6.65 38.69 23.09
C ARG A 138 7.10 40.00 22.44
N ASP A 139 8.37 40.08 22.09
CA ASP A 139 8.94 41.25 21.44
C ASP A 139 8.39 41.44 20.03
N ILE A 140 8.20 40.35 19.29
CA ILE A 140 7.61 40.36 17.94
C ILE A 140 6.16 40.85 17.98
N ILE A 141 5.35 40.31 18.88
CA ILE A 141 3.93 40.68 19.03
C ILE A 141 3.82 42.16 19.40
N VAL A 142 4.60 42.61 20.37
CA VAL A 142 4.58 44.01 20.83
C VAL A 142 5.09 44.98 19.74
N LYS A 143 6.15 44.63 19.01
CA LYS A 143 6.78 45.55 18.03
C LYS A 143 6.10 45.56 16.66
N ILE A 144 5.65 44.40 16.17
CA ILE A 144 5.22 44.21 14.77
C ILE A 144 3.70 44.08 14.67
N PHE A 145 3.05 43.39 15.61
CA PHE A 145 1.63 43.04 15.51
C PHE A 145 0.69 44.01 16.24
N SER A 146 1.14 45.22 16.57
CA SER A 146 0.24 46.26 17.09
C SER A 146 -0.87 46.67 16.10
N LYS A 147 -0.73 46.33 14.82
CA LYS A 147 -1.66 46.71 13.74
C LYS A 147 -2.23 45.55 12.90
N ILE A 148 -1.76 44.31 13.11
CA ILE A 148 -2.13 43.13 12.32
C ILE A 148 -2.62 42.05 13.28
N PRO A 149 -3.65 41.25 12.95
CA PRO A 149 -4.09 40.13 13.78
C PRO A 149 -2.93 39.20 14.11
N ASN A 150 -2.80 38.87 15.39
CA ASN A 150 -1.70 38.09 15.94
C ASN A 150 -1.65 36.70 15.28
N PRO A 151 -0.55 36.31 14.61
CA PRO A 151 -0.41 34.98 14.05
C PRO A 151 -0.44 33.94 15.19
N GLN A 152 -1.19 32.85 14.99
CA GLN A 152 -1.22 31.76 15.95
C GLN A 152 0.14 31.03 15.93
N PHE A 153 0.96 31.28 16.96
CA PHE A 153 2.22 30.56 17.16
C PHE A 153 1.94 29.14 17.68
N ASN A 154 1.82 28.19 16.76
CA ASN A 154 1.66 26.77 17.08
C ASN A 154 3.03 26.11 17.28
N TRP A 155 3.09 25.07 18.14
CA TRP A 155 4.30 24.27 18.35
C TRP A 155 4.87 23.69 17.04
N PHE A 156 4.00 23.47 16.05
CA PHE A 156 4.37 23.00 14.73
C PHE A 156 5.33 23.95 14.00
N GLN A 157 5.19 25.27 14.18
CA GLN A 157 6.11 26.25 13.57
C GLN A 157 7.52 26.14 14.15
N THR A 158 7.64 25.84 15.45
CA THR A 158 8.94 25.56 16.06
C THR A 158 9.58 24.33 15.43
N VAL A 159 8.80 23.26 15.24
CA VAL A 159 9.29 22.03 14.62
C VAL A 159 9.72 22.28 13.17
N GLN A 160 8.95 23.02 12.39
CA GLN A 160 9.32 23.42 11.03
C GLN A 160 10.64 24.19 11.02
N PHE A 161 10.80 25.16 11.92
CA PHE A 161 12.04 25.92 12.02
C PHE A 161 13.25 25.02 12.36
N GLU A 162 13.12 24.09 13.30
CA GLU A 162 14.20 23.15 13.64
C GLU A 162 14.54 22.22 12.47
N ILE A 163 13.53 21.78 11.70
CA ILE A 163 13.73 21.00 10.47
C ILE A 163 14.48 21.84 9.42
N ASP A 164 14.12 23.10 9.25
CA ASP A 164 14.75 23.98 8.26
C ASP A 164 16.21 24.28 8.63
N GLN A 165 16.53 24.44 9.92
CA GLN A 165 17.88 24.72 10.39
C GLN A 165 18.78 23.49 10.38
N ASN A 166 18.29 22.33 10.83
CA ASN A 166 19.10 21.12 11.01
C ASN A 166 18.32 19.85 10.62
N PRO A 167 17.95 19.67 9.34
CA PRO A 167 17.04 18.61 8.91
C PRO A 167 17.61 17.22 9.21
N VAL A 168 18.90 17.01 8.96
CA VAL A 168 19.55 15.69 9.17
C VAL A 168 19.54 15.30 10.64
N ARG A 169 19.89 16.23 11.54
CA ARG A 169 19.92 15.95 12.98
C ARG A 169 18.52 15.65 13.50
N PHE A 170 17.54 16.45 13.10
CA PHE A 170 16.14 16.24 13.49
C PHE A 170 15.63 14.89 13.01
N MET A 171 15.85 14.57 11.73
CA MET A 171 15.42 13.30 11.14
C MET A 171 16.12 12.10 11.78
N LEU A 172 17.41 12.20 12.12
CA LEU A 172 18.15 11.14 12.80
C LEU A 172 17.58 10.88 14.20
N VAL A 173 17.37 11.92 15.00
CA VAL A 173 16.79 11.80 16.35
C VAL A 173 15.39 11.19 16.29
N LEU A 174 14.55 11.70 15.38
CA LEU A 174 13.17 11.23 15.23
C LEU A 174 13.11 9.77 14.75
N THR A 175 13.95 9.41 13.78
CA THR A 175 14.06 8.02 13.27
C THR A 175 14.54 7.08 14.37
N THR A 176 15.54 7.49 15.14
CA THR A 176 16.08 6.71 16.26
C THR A 176 15.00 6.50 17.33
N TYR A 177 14.26 7.56 17.68
CA TYR A 177 13.15 7.49 18.62
C TYR A 177 12.07 6.50 18.15
N TYR A 178 11.56 6.66 16.92
CA TYR A 178 10.54 5.74 16.38
C TYR A 178 11.04 4.31 16.29
N PHE A 179 12.30 4.10 15.90
CA PHE A 179 12.91 2.78 15.85
C PHE A 179 12.79 2.07 17.21
N PHE A 180 13.17 2.72 18.31
CA PHE A 180 13.07 2.12 19.64
C PHE A 180 11.63 1.92 20.10
N VAL A 181 10.75 2.88 19.87
CA VAL A 181 9.33 2.77 20.26
C VAL A 181 8.66 1.61 19.53
N PHE A 182 8.79 1.53 18.21
CA PHE A 182 8.17 0.45 17.44
C PHE A 182 8.80 -0.92 17.77
N SER A 183 10.12 -0.99 17.93
CA SER A 183 10.79 -2.24 18.31
C SER A 183 10.28 -2.76 19.64
N TYR A 184 10.11 -1.87 20.62
CA TYR A 184 9.60 -2.23 21.93
C TYR A 184 8.10 -2.58 21.89
N CYS A 185 7.26 -1.81 21.19
CA CYS A 185 5.83 -2.10 21.06
C CYS A 185 5.58 -3.45 20.36
N ILE A 186 6.29 -3.72 19.25
CA ILE A 186 6.21 -5.02 18.56
C ILE A 186 6.64 -6.13 19.51
N TYR A 187 7.75 -5.96 20.22
CA TYR A 187 8.21 -6.93 21.20
C TYR A 187 7.17 -7.21 22.30
N VAL A 188 6.56 -6.18 22.89
CA VAL A 188 5.55 -6.34 23.94
C VAL A 188 4.32 -7.10 23.42
N ILE A 189 3.85 -6.76 22.22
CA ILE A 189 2.68 -7.40 21.60
C ILE A 189 2.98 -8.85 21.21
N GLU A 190 4.09 -9.10 20.50
CA GLU A 190 4.44 -10.44 20.02
C GLU A 190 4.81 -11.39 21.16
N ARG A 191 5.44 -10.89 22.23
CA ARG A 191 5.77 -11.71 23.40
C ARG A 191 4.52 -12.19 24.14
N GLU A 192 3.39 -11.49 24.02
CA GLU A 192 2.11 -11.94 24.57
C GLU A 192 1.61 -13.21 23.87
N TYR A 193 1.90 -13.34 22.56
CA TYR A 193 1.55 -14.52 21.77
C TYR A 193 2.61 -15.63 21.83
N ASN A 194 3.90 -15.26 21.81
CA ASN A 194 5.05 -16.17 21.74
C ASN A 194 6.11 -15.84 22.82
N PRO A 195 5.86 -16.17 24.10
CA PRO A 195 6.67 -15.67 25.22
C PRO A 195 8.08 -16.24 25.32
N ILE A 196 8.33 -17.41 24.72
CA ILE A 196 9.59 -18.16 24.82
C ILE A 196 10.56 -17.71 23.72
N ASP A 197 10.09 -17.67 22.47
CA ASP A 197 10.96 -17.47 21.31
C ASP A 197 11.15 -15.99 20.96
N TYR A 198 10.20 -15.12 21.32
CA TYR A 198 10.20 -13.73 20.88
C TYR A 198 10.99 -12.81 21.82
N THR A 199 12.24 -12.54 21.46
CA THR A 199 13.14 -11.60 22.14
C THR A 199 13.04 -10.18 21.58
N LEU A 200 13.54 -9.19 22.34
CA LEU A 200 13.61 -7.78 21.89
C LEU A 200 14.42 -7.62 20.60
N LEU A 201 15.42 -8.49 20.38
CA LEU A 201 16.23 -8.48 19.17
C LEU A 201 15.39 -8.78 17.92
N TYR A 202 14.43 -9.69 18.00
CA TYR A 202 13.49 -9.96 16.91
C TYR A 202 12.59 -8.75 16.64
N GLY A 203 12.13 -8.05 17.68
CA GLY A 203 11.38 -6.79 17.53
C GLY A 203 12.19 -5.70 16.82
N CYS A 204 13.47 -5.54 17.18
CA CYS A 204 14.41 -4.64 16.51
C CYS A 204 14.62 -5.02 15.04
N TRP A 205 14.86 -6.31 14.77
CA TRP A 205 15.03 -6.82 13.42
C TRP A 205 13.78 -6.61 12.56
N HIS A 206 12.59 -6.90 13.11
CA HIS A 206 11.31 -6.67 12.43
C HIS A 206 11.10 -5.19 12.12
N THR A 207 11.48 -4.30 13.03
CA THR A 207 11.38 -2.85 12.81
C THR A 207 12.35 -2.38 11.71
N ILE A 208 13.61 -2.84 11.71
CA ILE A 208 14.58 -2.53 10.65
C ILE A 208 14.07 -3.02 9.30
N THR A 209 13.62 -4.26 9.21
CA THR A 209 13.12 -4.85 7.95
C THR A 209 11.89 -4.11 7.45
N THR A 210 10.98 -3.71 8.34
CA THR A 210 9.79 -2.93 7.97
C THR A 210 10.16 -1.53 7.48
N LEU A 211 10.99 -0.80 8.23
CA LEU A 211 11.47 0.53 7.84
C LEU A 211 12.23 0.47 6.52
N PHE A 212 13.14 -0.50 6.37
CA PHE A 212 13.90 -0.70 5.13
C PHE A 212 12.99 -1.05 3.96
N THR A 213 12.02 -1.94 4.15
CA THR A 213 11.08 -2.33 3.09
C THR A 213 10.25 -1.14 2.64
N VAL A 214 9.70 -0.35 3.57
CA VAL A 214 8.94 0.86 3.25
C VAL A 214 9.82 1.88 2.54
N THR A 215 11.04 2.12 3.02
CA THR A 215 11.98 3.06 2.42
C THR A 215 12.45 2.63 1.03
N VAL A 216 12.76 1.34 0.85
CA VAL A 216 13.16 0.79 -0.44
C VAL A 216 11.98 0.83 -1.41
N ILE A 217 10.78 0.41 -1.00
CA ILE A 217 9.58 0.53 -1.85
C ILE A 217 9.33 2.00 -2.20
N GLY A 218 9.46 2.92 -1.24
CA GLY A 218 9.30 4.36 -1.46
C GLY A 218 10.31 4.95 -2.43
N HIS A 219 11.59 4.59 -2.32
CA HIS A 219 12.64 5.09 -3.21
C HIS A 219 12.66 4.39 -4.57
N LEU A 220 12.24 3.12 -4.65
CA LEU A 220 12.05 2.41 -5.92
C LEU A 220 10.75 2.83 -6.62
N SER A 221 9.78 3.36 -5.87
CA SER A 221 8.58 3.92 -6.48
C SER A 221 8.93 5.19 -7.23
N LEU A 222 8.44 5.29 -8.47
CA LEU A 222 8.55 6.52 -9.24
C LEU A 222 7.75 7.61 -8.53
N SER A 223 8.31 8.81 -8.46
CA SER A 223 7.52 9.97 -8.00
C SER A 223 6.28 10.13 -8.89
N HIS A 224 5.21 10.69 -8.34
CA HIS A 224 3.96 10.93 -9.07
C HIS A 224 4.18 11.62 -10.43
N TYR A 225 5.12 12.57 -10.49
CA TYR A 225 5.48 13.27 -11.73
C TYR A 225 6.22 12.38 -12.73
N GLN A 226 7.15 11.55 -12.24
CA GLN A 226 7.84 10.57 -13.08
C GLN A 226 6.88 9.51 -13.61
N ASP A 227 5.97 9.02 -12.77
CA ASP A 227 4.96 8.03 -13.17
C ASP A 227 3.99 8.61 -14.21
N THR A 228 3.51 9.84 -14.00
CA THR A 228 2.68 10.57 -14.99
C THR A 228 3.41 10.72 -16.33
N THR A 229 4.71 11.04 -16.28
CA THR A 229 5.55 11.18 -17.48
C THR A 229 5.75 9.84 -18.19
N LEU A 230 6.01 8.78 -17.43
CA LEU A 230 6.15 7.42 -17.96
C LEU A 230 4.85 6.97 -18.63
N ASN A 231 3.70 7.15 -17.96
CA ASN A 231 2.37 6.82 -18.50
C ASN A 231 2.07 7.60 -19.79
N PHE A 232 2.46 8.88 -19.86
CA PHE A 232 2.34 9.67 -21.08
C PHE A 232 3.21 9.12 -22.22
N LEU A 233 4.46 8.77 -21.93
CA LEU A 233 5.38 8.19 -22.91
C LEU A 233 4.88 6.83 -23.41
N GLU A 234 4.46 5.95 -22.51
CA GLU A 234 3.89 4.65 -22.86
C GLU A 234 2.64 4.78 -23.73
N LYS A 235 1.76 5.73 -23.42
CA LYS A 235 0.57 6.02 -24.23
C LYS A 235 0.95 6.46 -25.65
N ARG A 236 1.96 7.32 -25.80
CA ARG A 236 2.45 7.73 -27.12
C ARG A 236 3.07 6.56 -27.89
N VAL A 237 3.89 5.74 -27.24
CA VAL A 237 4.48 4.55 -27.87
C VAL A 237 3.38 3.57 -28.32
N ALA A 238 2.34 3.38 -27.51
CA ALA A 238 1.19 2.55 -27.86
C ALA A 238 0.39 3.11 -29.05
N ASP A 239 0.18 4.43 -29.09
CA ASP A 239 -0.46 5.13 -30.20
C ASP A 239 0.30 4.96 -31.52
N ASP A 240 1.62 5.12 -31.48
CA ASP A 240 2.46 5.01 -32.68
C ASP A 240 2.58 3.56 -33.16
N ALA A 241 2.63 2.59 -32.23
CA ALA A 241 2.56 1.16 -32.56
C ALA A 241 1.22 0.77 -33.22
N GLU A 242 0.09 1.31 -32.72
CA GLU A 242 -1.21 1.10 -33.35
C GLU A 242 -1.25 1.69 -34.78
N LYS A 243 -0.80 2.93 -34.96
CA LYS A 243 -0.74 3.57 -36.29
C LYS A 243 0.14 2.78 -37.26
N HIS A 244 1.31 2.33 -36.81
CA HIS A 244 2.26 1.57 -37.64
C HIS A 244 1.68 0.21 -38.06
N SER A 245 1.05 -0.51 -37.13
CA SER A 245 0.40 -1.80 -37.43
C SER A 245 -0.83 -1.63 -38.33
N ALA A 246 -1.63 -0.57 -38.13
CA ALA A 246 -2.74 -0.23 -39.01
C ALA A 246 -2.27 0.07 -40.44
N ALA A 247 -1.22 0.90 -40.58
CA ALA A 247 -0.63 1.22 -41.88
C ALA A 247 -0.10 -0.03 -42.58
N SER A 248 0.59 -0.92 -41.84
CA SER A 248 1.10 -2.20 -42.36
C SER A 248 -0.02 -3.11 -42.89
N TYR A 249 -1.14 -3.19 -42.16
CA TYR A 249 -2.31 -3.94 -42.60
C TYR A 249 -2.94 -3.36 -43.87
N ILE A 250 -3.12 -2.04 -43.93
CA ILE A 250 -3.68 -1.36 -45.10
C ILE A 250 -2.78 -1.54 -46.32
N GLN A 251 -1.46 -1.39 -46.15
CA GLN A 251 -0.48 -1.59 -47.22
C GLN A 251 -0.53 -3.01 -47.80
N GLU A 252 -0.60 -4.05 -46.95
CA GLU A 252 -0.68 -5.43 -47.43
C GLU A 252 -2.00 -5.71 -48.18
N ARG A 253 -3.11 -5.16 -47.67
CA ARG A 253 -4.42 -5.26 -48.35
C ARG A 253 -4.41 -4.56 -49.71
N PHE A 254 -3.80 -3.38 -49.80
CA PHE A 254 -3.69 -2.65 -51.06
C PHE A 254 -2.78 -3.35 -52.07
N ARG A 255 -1.63 -3.89 -51.62
CA ARG A 255 -0.74 -4.73 -52.45
C ARG A 255 -1.49 -5.91 -53.05
N PHE A 256 -2.33 -6.59 -52.26
CA PHE A 256 -3.14 -7.70 -52.75
C PHE A 256 -4.18 -7.28 -53.79
N ILE A 257 -4.87 -6.15 -53.58
CA ILE A 257 -5.84 -5.59 -54.55
C ILE A 257 -5.15 -5.24 -55.86
N LEU A 258 -4.01 -4.53 -55.82
CA LEU A 258 -3.24 -4.18 -57.02
C LEU A 258 -2.73 -5.42 -57.76
N TYR A 259 -2.23 -6.42 -57.02
CA TYR A 259 -1.82 -7.69 -57.60
C TYR A 259 -2.98 -8.37 -58.34
N ARG A 260 -4.15 -8.44 -57.72
CA ARG A 260 -5.36 -9.02 -58.32
C ARG A 260 -5.81 -8.26 -59.56
N GLN A 261 -5.94 -6.94 -59.49
CA GLN A 261 -6.32 -6.10 -60.64
C GLN A 261 -5.33 -6.22 -61.80
N ARG A 262 -4.03 -6.30 -61.51
CA ARG A 262 -2.99 -6.51 -62.53
C ARG A 262 -3.19 -7.85 -63.22
N GLN A 263 -3.43 -8.93 -62.48
CA GLN A 263 -3.69 -10.26 -63.06
C GLN A 263 -4.98 -10.28 -63.89
N GLU A 264 -6.05 -9.62 -63.42
CA GLU A 264 -7.32 -9.49 -64.17
C GLU A 264 -7.13 -8.72 -65.49
N ARG A 265 -6.39 -7.61 -65.48
CA ARG A 265 -6.08 -6.84 -66.71
C ARG A 265 -5.21 -7.60 -67.70
N MET A 266 -4.26 -8.40 -67.22
CA MET A 266 -3.40 -9.20 -68.10
C MET A 266 -4.21 -10.32 -68.76
N ARG A 267 -5.14 -10.95 -68.01
CA ARG A 267 -6.09 -11.94 -68.54
C ARG A 267 -7.06 -11.33 -69.56
N SER A 268 -7.54 -10.11 -69.35
CA SER A 268 -8.48 -9.46 -70.27
C SER A 268 -7.82 -9.00 -71.58
N ASN A 269 -6.54 -8.60 -71.54
CA ASN A 269 -5.87 -7.98 -72.68
C ASN A 269 -5.23 -8.98 -73.68
N ASN A 270 -5.32 -10.30 -73.46
CA ASN A 270 -4.68 -11.34 -74.30
C ASN A 270 -3.18 -11.10 -74.58
N LYS A 271 -2.50 -10.28 -73.77
CA LYS A 271 -1.07 -9.97 -73.94
C LYS A 271 -0.23 -11.08 -73.32
N THR A 272 0.75 -11.55 -74.07
CA THR A 272 1.86 -12.44 -73.70
C THR A 272 1.55 -13.40 -72.55
N LEU A 273 1.14 -14.64 -72.89
CA LEU A 273 0.90 -15.74 -71.94
C LEU A 273 2.03 -15.90 -70.90
N SER A 274 3.26 -15.54 -71.25
CA SER A 274 4.44 -15.63 -70.38
C SER A 274 4.43 -14.69 -69.17
N MET A 275 3.55 -13.68 -69.11
CA MET A 275 3.47 -12.75 -67.98
C MET A 275 2.26 -12.96 -67.06
N ILE A 276 1.36 -13.87 -67.42
CA ILE A 276 0.22 -14.25 -66.57
C ILE A 276 0.72 -15.34 -65.62
N ASP A 277 0.50 -15.17 -64.32
CA ASP A 277 0.81 -16.24 -63.38
C ASP A 277 -0.07 -17.45 -63.71
N GLU A 278 0.53 -18.64 -63.84
CA GLU A 278 -0.21 -19.90 -63.93
C GLU A 278 -1.23 -20.01 -62.78
N ALA A 279 -2.35 -20.70 -63.01
CA ALA A 279 -3.45 -20.77 -62.05
C ALA A 279 -2.99 -21.24 -60.66
N GLU A 280 -2.08 -22.22 -60.61
CA GLU A 280 -1.49 -22.72 -59.38
C GLU A 280 -0.60 -21.67 -58.69
N MET A 281 0.24 -20.97 -59.45
CA MET A 281 1.11 -19.90 -58.91
C MET A 281 0.27 -18.74 -58.37
N TYR A 282 -0.81 -18.36 -59.06
CA TYR A 282 -1.76 -17.35 -58.60
C TYR A 282 -2.41 -17.76 -57.28
N ALA A 283 -2.92 -19.00 -57.18
CA ALA A 283 -3.53 -19.51 -55.96
C ALA A 283 -2.53 -19.51 -54.78
N LYS A 284 -1.27 -19.88 -55.02
CA LYS A 284 -0.20 -19.85 -54.00
C LYS A 284 0.16 -18.43 -53.56
N LYS A 285 0.20 -17.46 -54.47
CA LYS A 285 0.43 -16.04 -54.12
C LYS A 285 -0.77 -15.46 -53.37
N GLU A 286 -1.97 -15.82 -53.76
CA GLU A 286 -3.21 -15.41 -53.08
C GLU A 286 -3.25 -15.93 -51.63
N THR A 287 -3.00 -17.23 -51.40
CA THR A 287 -2.97 -17.79 -50.04
C THR A 287 -1.90 -17.12 -49.18
N LYS A 288 -0.72 -16.85 -49.75
CA LYS A 288 0.35 -16.12 -49.07
C LYS A 288 -0.05 -14.70 -48.68
N HIS A 289 -0.72 -13.96 -49.57
CA HIS A 289 -1.24 -12.62 -49.25
C HIS A 289 -2.33 -12.66 -48.19
N LYS A 290 -3.27 -13.61 -48.26
CA LYS A 290 -4.31 -13.80 -47.23
C LYS A 290 -3.71 -14.12 -45.86
N GLN A 291 -2.71 -14.99 -45.82
CA GLN A 291 -2.00 -15.33 -44.58
C GLN A 291 -1.29 -14.11 -43.97
N ARG A 292 -0.56 -13.34 -44.80
CA ARG A 292 0.08 -12.10 -44.35
C ARG A 292 -0.93 -11.06 -43.87
N GLN A 293 -2.03 -10.90 -44.59
CA GLN A 293 -3.11 -9.99 -44.21
C GLN A 293 -3.71 -10.38 -42.85
N ALA A 294 -3.98 -11.68 -42.62
CA ALA A 294 -4.48 -12.17 -41.35
C ALA A 294 -3.49 -11.93 -40.21
N GLN A 295 -2.18 -12.15 -40.45
CA GLN A 295 -1.14 -11.85 -39.47
C GLN A 295 -1.08 -10.35 -39.11
N ARG A 296 -1.08 -9.46 -40.11
CA ARG A 296 -1.05 -8.01 -39.89
C ARG A 296 -2.31 -7.50 -39.18
N LEU A 297 -3.47 -8.08 -39.48
CA LEU A 297 -4.71 -7.78 -38.77
C LEU A 297 -4.64 -8.17 -37.30
N LEU A 298 -4.07 -9.34 -37.00
CA LEU A 298 -3.89 -9.82 -35.64
C LEU A 298 -2.88 -8.96 -34.85
N GLU A 299 -1.79 -8.52 -35.49
CA GLU A 299 -0.85 -7.55 -34.91
C GLU A 299 -1.54 -6.21 -34.59
N PHE A 300 -2.33 -5.67 -35.54
CA PHE A 300 -3.10 -4.45 -35.32
C PHE A 300 -4.08 -4.58 -34.13
N HIS A 301 -4.83 -5.69 -34.04
CA HIS A 301 -5.72 -5.92 -32.91
C HIS A 301 -4.98 -6.00 -31.56
N LYS A 302 -3.77 -6.60 -31.53
CA LYS A 302 -2.92 -6.63 -30.33
C LYS A 302 -2.48 -5.23 -29.92
N CYS A 303 -1.98 -4.41 -30.85
CA CYS A 303 -1.56 -3.04 -30.58
C CYS A 303 -2.73 -2.17 -30.10
N ARG A 304 -3.89 -2.26 -30.76
CA ARG A 304 -5.11 -1.54 -30.34
C ARG A 304 -5.57 -1.94 -28.95
N ARG A 305 -5.54 -3.23 -28.62
CA ARG A 305 -5.86 -3.71 -27.27
C ARG A 305 -4.86 -3.20 -26.24
N PHE A 306 -3.56 -3.22 -26.56
CA PHE A 306 -2.52 -2.70 -25.66
C PHE A 306 -2.72 -1.22 -25.37
N LYS A 307 -2.97 -0.41 -26.40
CA LYS A 307 -3.32 1.01 -26.25
C LYS A 307 -4.56 1.21 -25.38
N PHE A 308 -5.64 0.47 -25.63
CA PHE A 308 -6.87 0.57 -24.83
C PHE A 308 -6.60 0.31 -23.34
N LEU A 309 -5.64 -0.58 -23.02
CA LEU A 309 -5.25 -0.82 -21.65
C LEU A 309 -4.41 0.28 -21.06
N LYS A 310 -3.46 0.81 -21.81
CA LYS A 310 -2.67 1.95 -21.35
C LYS A 310 -3.50 3.24 -21.25
N SER A 311 -4.58 3.39 -22.02
CA SER A 311 -5.47 4.55 -21.90
C SER A 311 -6.42 4.48 -20.71
N ASN A 312 -6.72 3.28 -20.23
CA ASN A 312 -7.63 3.03 -19.12
C ASN A 312 -6.91 2.67 -17.81
N SER A 313 -5.61 2.38 -17.89
CA SER A 313 -4.72 2.30 -16.74
C SER A 313 -4.49 3.71 -16.23
N ALA A 314 -4.91 3.99 -15.00
CA ALA A 314 -4.59 5.25 -14.32
C ALA A 314 -3.16 5.26 -13.75
N GLY A 315 -2.30 4.31 -14.15
CA GLY A 315 -1.01 4.06 -13.51
C GLY A 315 -1.10 3.17 -12.26
N ASP A 316 -2.31 2.78 -11.85
CA ASP A 316 -2.50 1.92 -10.68
C ASP A 316 -2.39 0.42 -11.07
N PRO A 317 -1.32 -0.28 -10.64
CA PRO A 317 -1.14 -1.70 -10.92
C PRO A 317 -2.26 -2.59 -10.37
N PHE A 318 -3.01 -2.11 -9.36
CA PHE A 318 -4.14 -2.82 -8.79
C PHE A 318 -5.36 -2.76 -9.72
N VAL A 319 -5.64 -1.59 -10.30
CA VAL A 319 -6.69 -1.41 -11.32
C VAL A 319 -6.36 -2.23 -12.57
N ASP A 320 -5.09 -2.31 -12.96
CA ASP A 320 -4.65 -3.14 -14.08
C ASP A 320 -4.83 -4.64 -13.81
N LYS A 321 -4.55 -5.10 -12.58
CA LYS A 321 -4.82 -6.49 -12.16
C LYS A 321 -6.32 -6.79 -12.10
N LEU A 322 -7.14 -5.89 -11.57
CA LEU A 322 -8.61 -6.03 -11.55
C LEU A 322 -9.19 -6.08 -12.96
N ASN A 323 -8.72 -5.21 -13.86
CA ASN A 323 -9.11 -5.22 -15.26
C ASN A 323 -8.62 -6.46 -16.01
N ALA A 324 -7.50 -7.06 -15.59
CA ALA A 324 -7.04 -8.35 -16.12
C ALA A 324 -7.95 -9.49 -15.64
N ILE A 325 -8.32 -9.52 -14.36
CA ILE A 325 -9.22 -10.52 -13.76
C ILE A 325 -10.62 -10.44 -14.38
N GLY A 326 -11.21 -9.24 -14.47
CA GLY A 326 -12.54 -9.05 -15.07
C GLY A 326 -12.61 -9.57 -16.51
N ARG A 327 -11.52 -9.45 -17.27
CA ARG A 327 -11.45 -9.97 -18.64
C ARG A 327 -11.16 -11.45 -18.74
N ILE A 328 -10.52 -12.06 -17.74
CA ILE A 328 -10.46 -13.52 -17.64
C ILE A 328 -11.89 -14.04 -17.40
N CYS A 329 -12.65 -13.40 -16.50
CA CYS A 329 -14.04 -13.75 -16.26
C CYS A 329 -14.91 -13.62 -17.51
N GLU A 330 -14.82 -12.51 -18.27
CA GLU A 330 -15.55 -12.37 -19.54
C GLU A 330 -15.17 -13.42 -20.59
N LYS A 331 -13.89 -13.77 -20.68
CA LYS A 331 -13.40 -14.74 -21.66
C LYS A 331 -13.81 -16.17 -21.30
N VAL A 332 -13.83 -16.50 -20.00
CA VAL A 332 -14.39 -17.75 -19.49
C VAL A 332 -15.87 -17.80 -19.83
N HIS A 333 -16.64 -16.75 -19.53
CA HIS A 333 -18.08 -16.70 -19.79
C HIS A 333 -18.43 -16.81 -21.28
N PHE A 334 -17.63 -16.19 -22.15
CA PHE A 334 -17.80 -16.28 -23.59
C PHE A 334 -17.47 -17.67 -24.14
N ASN A 335 -16.51 -18.37 -23.53
CA ASN A 335 -16.20 -19.75 -23.89
C ASN A 335 -17.27 -20.73 -23.41
N THR A 336 -17.83 -20.54 -22.20
CA THR A 336 -18.96 -21.36 -21.71
C THR A 336 -20.17 -21.22 -22.61
N ARG A 337 -20.53 -19.99 -23.01
CA ARG A 337 -21.62 -19.76 -23.97
C ARG A 337 -21.38 -20.40 -25.34
N LYS A 338 -20.13 -20.49 -25.79
CA LYS A 338 -19.80 -21.15 -27.06
C LYS A 338 -19.98 -22.66 -27.00
N GLU A 339 -19.76 -23.26 -25.83
CA GLU A 339 -20.01 -24.68 -25.64
C GLU A 339 -21.51 -24.97 -25.50
N GLU A 340 -22.24 -24.14 -24.75
CA GLU A 340 -23.72 -24.23 -24.67
C GLU A 340 -24.37 -24.12 -26.06
N VAL A 341 -23.97 -23.13 -26.88
CA VAL A 341 -24.50 -22.97 -28.23
C VAL A 341 -24.11 -24.15 -29.15
N LYS A 342 -22.96 -24.79 -28.91
CA LYS A 342 -22.60 -26.02 -29.65
C LYS A 342 -23.49 -27.19 -29.24
N GLU A 343 -23.77 -27.36 -27.96
CA GLU A 343 -24.66 -28.41 -27.46
C GLU A 343 -26.11 -28.21 -27.93
N ASP A 344 -26.59 -26.96 -27.97
CA ASP A 344 -27.91 -26.61 -28.51
C ASP A 344 -28.01 -26.91 -30.01
N ILE A 345 -26.95 -26.65 -30.79
CA ILE A 345 -26.92 -26.97 -32.21
C ILE A 345 -26.86 -28.49 -32.43
N VAL A 346 -26.08 -29.22 -31.63
CA VAL A 346 -25.96 -30.69 -31.73
C VAL A 346 -27.27 -31.37 -31.32
N SER A 347 -27.93 -30.90 -30.26
CA SER A 347 -29.24 -31.42 -29.83
C SER A 347 -30.36 -31.10 -30.81
N ALA A 348 -30.37 -29.90 -31.42
CA ALA A 348 -31.29 -29.57 -32.50
C ALA A 348 -31.09 -30.46 -33.74
N TRP A 349 -29.85 -30.79 -34.09
CA TRP A 349 -29.53 -31.73 -35.17
C TRP A 349 -29.94 -33.17 -34.84
N ALA A 350 -29.72 -33.63 -33.60
CA ALA A 350 -30.14 -34.96 -33.15
C ALA A 350 -31.67 -35.10 -33.14
N GLY A 351 -32.41 -34.06 -32.73
CA GLY A 351 -33.87 -34.04 -32.79
C GLY A 351 -34.43 -34.09 -34.21
N MET A 352 -33.76 -33.44 -35.17
CA MET A 352 -34.15 -33.52 -36.58
C MET A 352 -33.86 -34.91 -37.19
N ALA A 353 -32.77 -35.56 -36.80
CA ALA A 353 -32.42 -36.90 -37.28
C ALA A 353 -33.36 -38.01 -36.77
N GLY A 354 -33.95 -37.85 -35.57
CA GLY A 354 -34.90 -38.81 -34.99
C GLY A 354 -36.30 -38.84 -35.63
N SER A 355 -36.64 -37.85 -36.47
CA SER A 355 -37.99 -37.71 -37.05
C SER A 355 -38.19 -38.41 -38.42
N ARG A 356 -37.15 -39.04 -38.99
CA ARG A 356 -37.26 -39.82 -40.23
C ARG A 356 -37.36 -41.33 -39.95
N THR A 357 -38.44 -41.75 -39.30
CA THR A 357 -38.93 -43.12 -39.44
C THR A 357 -40.01 -43.12 -40.51
N THR A 358 -39.60 -43.42 -41.74
CA THR A 358 -40.47 -43.63 -42.90
C THR A 358 -41.32 -44.88 -42.67
N SER A 359 -42.62 -44.70 -42.43
CA SER A 359 -43.61 -45.77 -42.58
C SER A 359 -43.78 -46.10 -44.06
N PRO A 360 -43.67 -47.37 -44.49
CA PRO A 360 -43.91 -47.74 -45.88
C PRO A 360 -45.41 -47.70 -46.19
N MET A 361 -45.79 -47.01 -47.27
CA MET A 361 -47.15 -47.06 -47.83
C MET A 361 -47.41 -48.41 -48.52
N PRO A 362 -48.58 -49.04 -48.36
CA PRO A 362 -48.94 -50.24 -49.09
C PRO A 362 -49.51 -49.88 -50.46
N LEU A 363 -48.94 -50.49 -51.51
CA LEU A 363 -49.48 -50.50 -52.87
C LEU A 363 -50.71 -51.43 -52.90
N GLN A 364 -51.92 -50.88 -53.02
CA GLN A 364 -53.11 -51.65 -53.42
C GLN A 364 -53.38 -51.45 -54.91
N ARG A 365 -53.15 -52.53 -55.67
CA ARG A 365 -53.70 -52.76 -57.01
C ARG A 365 -55.20 -53.03 -56.88
N THR A 366 -56.01 -52.25 -57.57
CA THR A 366 -57.38 -52.65 -57.96
C THR A 366 -57.50 -52.60 -59.48
N LEU A 367 -57.60 -53.79 -60.07
CA LEU A 367 -58.18 -54.05 -61.39
C LEU A 367 -59.71 -53.91 -61.30
N LYS A 368 -60.32 -53.21 -62.25
CA LYS A 368 -61.69 -53.35 -62.82
C LYS A 368 -61.73 -52.40 -64.02
N GLU A 369 -61.80 -52.90 -65.26
CA GLU A 369 -63.04 -53.02 -66.07
C GLU A 369 -63.77 -51.65 -66.09
N GLU A 370 -63.83 -50.88 -67.18
CA GLU A 370 -64.08 -51.18 -68.60
C GLU A 370 -63.15 -50.44 -69.58
#